data_AF-A0A9Q1JQW4-F1
#
_entry.id   AF-A0A9Q1JQW4-F1
#
_cell.length_a   1.000
_cell.length_b   1.000
_cell.length_c   1.000
_cell.angle_alpha   90.00
_cell.angle_beta   90.00
_cell.angle_gamma   90.00
#
_symmetry.space_group_name_H-M   'P 1'
#
loop_
_entity.id
_entity.type
_entity.pdbx_description
1 polymer ?
#
loop_
_entity_poly.entity_id
_entity_poly.type
_entity_poly.pdbx_seq_one_letter_code
_entity_poly.pdbx_strand_id
1 'polypeptide(L)'
;MGLKRSVGLTTGDLHCDVWAKHPRQLRPSDTVEDIEDALKSLGCPYALQANQIEDLDCVSIYPAVRWLVSLVNTNQHKSGHVNRRKAAVSNELKLLRGRIDEAGIDSTVQKLASLLKTSKALERQASNFHSECNKQHLRLTSEITALEEKLLLNCTDDKNLCHHLDHSICDLSRTLKHAKRELGSKLRESVSLKRQLDDVPIAEEILQYEHRFSELNVHIQDRLQRTRKYYATYNALLEIKDLMLKEISLLNSIDSQFQDAIGNPAGRTKLIDSMEAILRRTQQKLEKLQPGLQAERKTFDALREQYTAAIANQRRSAALLKAFQVDMPDLVP
;
A
#
# COMPACT_ATOMS: atom_id res chain seq x y z
N MET A 1 -36.50 -33.52 3.31
CA MET A 1 -35.70 -34.64 3.84
C MET A 1 -34.23 -34.28 3.64
N GLY A 2 -33.42 -33.81 4.58
CA GLY A 2 -33.47 -33.80 6.04
C GLY A 2 -32.49 -34.83 6.61
N LEU A 3 -31.16 -34.57 6.54
CA LEU A 3 -30.12 -35.29 7.32
C LEU A 3 -28.84 -34.42 7.37
N LYS A 4 -28.64 -33.69 8.49
CA LYS A 4 -27.80 -34.01 9.66
C LYS A 4 -26.30 -33.75 9.43
N ARG A 5 -25.87 -32.54 9.82
CA ARG A 5 -24.48 -32.22 10.21
C ARG A 5 -24.36 -32.48 11.71
N SER A 6 -23.46 -33.36 12.12
CA SER A 6 -23.06 -33.59 13.51
C SER A 6 -21.83 -32.74 13.83
N VAL A 7 -22.01 -31.72 14.66
CA VAL A 7 -20.90 -30.99 15.32
C VAL A 7 -20.91 -31.44 16.78
N GLY A 8 -19.93 -32.24 17.17
CA GLY A 8 -19.66 -32.58 18.56
C GLY A 8 -18.73 -31.53 19.18
N LEU A 9 -19.28 -30.67 20.04
CA LEU A 9 -18.53 -29.81 20.95
C LEU A 9 -18.63 -30.46 22.33
N THR A 10 -17.57 -31.13 22.77
CA THR A 10 -17.43 -31.61 24.14
C THR A 10 -16.87 -30.47 24.99
N THR A 11 -17.76 -29.77 25.67
CA THR A 11 -17.40 -28.81 26.74
C THR A 11 -17.23 -29.62 28.03
N GLY A 12 -15.98 -29.69 28.51
CA GLY A 12 -15.61 -30.39 29.73
C GLY A 12 -16.10 -29.69 31.00
N ASP A 13 -16.51 -30.52 31.95
CA ASP A 13 -17.17 -30.23 33.21
C ASP A 13 -16.41 -29.28 34.14
N LEU A 14 -17.15 -28.36 34.76
CA LEU A 14 -16.83 -27.84 36.09
C LEU A 14 -18.15 -27.69 36.88
N HIS A 15 -18.34 -28.70 37.71
CA HIS A 15 -19.36 -28.89 38.73
C HIS A 15 -19.51 -27.66 39.63
N CYS A 16 -20.70 -27.05 39.66
CA CYS A 16 -21.08 -26.01 40.60
C CYS A 16 -22.50 -26.30 41.12
N ASP A 17 -22.65 -27.45 41.78
CA ASP A 17 -23.87 -27.86 42.46
C ASP A 17 -23.60 -27.91 43.97
N VAL A 18 -23.84 -26.82 44.68
CA VAL A 18 -24.02 -26.91 46.15
C VAL A 18 -25.14 -26.02 46.68
N TRP A 19 -25.59 -24.97 46.00
CA TRP A 19 -26.50 -23.97 46.61
C TRP A 19 -27.84 -23.81 45.89
N ALA A 20 -28.50 -24.94 45.55
CA ALA A 20 -29.88 -24.91 45.09
C ALA A 20 -30.62 -26.18 45.51
N LYS A 21 -31.11 -26.22 46.76
CA LYS A 21 -32.28 -27.04 47.13
C LYS A 21 -32.87 -26.64 48.50
N HIS A 22 -34.13 -26.20 48.41
CA HIS A 22 -35.19 -26.07 49.42
C HIS A 22 -35.27 -24.78 50.29
N PRO A 23 -36.39 -24.02 50.21
CA PRO A 23 -36.74 -23.03 51.22
C PRO A 23 -37.35 -23.77 52.43
N ARG A 24 -36.61 -23.87 53.53
CA ARG A 24 -37.20 -24.27 54.82
C ARG A 24 -38.06 -23.12 55.32
N GLN A 25 -39.27 -23.40 55.81
CA GLN A 25 -40.07 -22.43 56.57
C GLN A 25 -39.33 -22.18 57.90
N LEU A 26 -38.62 -21.05 58.01
CA LEU A 26 -37.90 -20.70 59.25
C LEU A 26 -38.89 -20.30 60.34
N ARG A 27 -38.85 -20.99 61.49
CA ARG A 27 -39.40 -20.42 62.74
C ARG A 27 -38.45 -19.32 63.23
N PRO A 28 -38.91 -18.29 63.95
CA PRO A 28 -38.03 -17.22 64.44
C PRO A 28 -36.83 -17.73 65.26
N SER A 29 -36.99 -18.83 65.99
CA SER A 29 -35.91 -19.46 66.78
C SER A 29 -34.80 -20.10 65.94
N ASP A 30 -35.14 -20.65 64.76
CA ASP A 30 -34.16 -21.33 63.90
C ASP A 30 -33.19 -20.31 63.26
N THR A 31 -33.66 -19.07 63.05
CA THR A 31 -32.84 -18.01 62.42
C THR A 31 -31.64 -17.62 63.27
N VAL A 32 -31.73 -17.76 64.59
CA VAL A 32 -30.75 -17.22 65.53
C VAL A 32 -29.63 -18.22 65.80
N GLU A 33 -29.99 -19.51 65.93
CA GLU A 33 -29.03 -20.62 65.98
C GLU A 33 -28.25 -20.76 64.66
N ASP A 34 -28.92 -20.58 63.52
CA ASP A 34 -28.26 -20.57 62.20
C ASP A 34 -27.23 -19.42 62.07
N ILE A 35 -27.53 -18.25 62.65
CA ILE A 35 -26.59 -17.11 62.68
C ILE A 35 -25.40 -17.40 63.61
N GLU A 36 -25.65 -17.99 64.78
CA GLU A 36 -24.59 -18.42 65.69
C GLU A 36 -23.66 -19.45 65.04
N ASP A 37 -24.21 -20.47 64.38
CA ASP A 37 -23.43 -21.51 63.69
C ASP A 37 -22.71 -20.95 62.44
N ALA A 38 -23.31 -20.01 61.72
CA ALA A 38 -22.65 -19.29 60.64
C ALA A 38 -21.46 -18.46 61.17
N LEU A 39 -21.62 -17.75 62.30
CA LEU A 39 -20.54 -16.99 62.92
C LEU A 39 -19.40 -17.88 63.42
N LYS A 40 -19.73 -19.05 64.01
CA LYS A 40 -18.73 -20.06 64.41
C LYS A 40 -17.98 -20.64 63.22
N SER A 41 -18.69 -21.03 62.15
CA SER A 41 -18.06 -21.60 60.95
C SER A 41 -17.19 -20.59 60.20
N LEU A 42 -17.52 -19.30 60.29
CA LEU A 42 -16.68 -18.20 59.79
C LEU A 42 -15.50 -17.84 60.72
N GLY A 43 -15.44 -18.42 61.92
CA GLY A 43 -14.36 -18.22 62.89
C GLY A 43 -14.43 -16.89 63.64
N CYS A 44 -15.64 -16.40 63.94
CA CYS A 44 -15.84 -15.17 64.70
C CYS A 44 -15.19 -15.28 66.10
N PRO A 45 -14.30 -14.35 66.49
CA PRO A 45 -13.63 -14.38 67.79
C PRO A 45 -14.54 -13.94 68.96
N TYR A 46 -15.74 -13.43 68.67
CA TYR A 46 -16.71 -12.98 69.68
C TYR A 46 -17.78 -14.06 69.88
N ALA A 47 -17.89 -14.57 71.10
CA ALA A 47 -18.87 -15.58 71.48
C ALA A 47 -20.26 -14.94 71.61
N LEU A 48 -21.04 -15.02 70.53
CA LEU A 48 -22.46 -14.67 70.52
C LEU A 48 -23.28 -15.94 70.70
N GLN A 49 -24.14 -15.98 71.72
CA GLN A 49 -25.10 -17.06 71.92
C GLN A 49 -26.48 -16.68 71.38
N ALA A 50 -27.25 -17.66 70.92
CA ALA A 50 -28.57 -17.44 70.33
C ALA A 50 -29.47 -16.57 71.23
N ASN A 51 -29.43 -16.80 72.54
CA ASN A 51 -30.18 -16.06 73.54
C ASN A 51 -29.86 -14.55 73.52
N GLN A 52 -28.59 -14.18 73.33
CA GLN A 52 -28.16 -12.78 73.33
C GLN A 52 -28.55 -12.03 72.03
N ILE A 53 -28.77 -12.78 70.95
CA ILE A 53 -29.24 -12.25 69.68
C ILE A 53 -30.78 -12.11 69.72
N GLU A 54 -31.47 -13.05 70.37
CA GLU A 54 -32.94 -12.99 70.58
C GLU A 54 -33.33 -11.83 71.52
N ASP A 55 -32.55 -11.60 72.57
CA ASP A 55 -32.73 -10.47 73.52
C ASP A 55 -32.21 -9.11 73.00
N LEU A 56 -31.72 -9.05 71.75
CA LEU A 56 -31.20 -7.82 71.11
C LEU A 56 -30.13 -7.08 71.95
N ASP A 57 -29.20 -7.83 72.56
CA ASP A 57 -28.10 -7.27 73.34
C ASP A 57 -27.08 -6.56 72.43
N CYS A 58 -27.36 -5.29 72.15
CA CYS A 58 -26.54 -4.43 71.28
C CYS A 58 -25.07 -4.37 71.71
N VAL A 59 -24.76 -4.57 73.00
CA VAL A 59 -23.38 -4.51 73.52
C VAL A 59 -22.58 -5.69 73.00
N SER A 60 -23.17 -6.89 72.99
CA SER A 60 -22.54 -8.12 72.54
C SER A 60 -22.59 -8.27 71.01
N ILE A 61 -23.64 -7.77 70.35
CA ILE A 61 -23.83 -7.89 68.89
C ILE A 61 -22.90 -6.97 68.11
N TYR A 62 -22.67 -5.74 68.58
CA TYR A 62 -21.94 -4.72 67.84
C TYR A 62 -20.50 -5.12 67.43
N PRO A 63 -19.67 -5.73 68.32
CA PRO A 63 -18.32 -6.20 67.95
C PRO A 63 -18.34 -7.25 66.84
N ALA A 64 -19.29 -8.17 66.86
CA ALA A 64 -19.41 -9.22 65.86
C ALA A 64 -19.87 -8.69 64.50
N VAL A 65 -20.81 -7.74 64.47
CA VAL A 65 -21.23 -7.06 63.24
C VAL A 65 -20.08 -6.25 62.66
N ARG A 66 -19.35 -5.50 63.50
CA ARG A 66 -18.17 -4.74 63.06
C ARG A 66 -17.08 -5.65 62.50
N TRP A 67 -16.89 -6.83 63.08
CA TRP A 67 -15.97 -7.85 62.57
C TRP A 67 -16.46 -8.45 61.25
N LEU A 68 -17.73 -8.80 61.13
CA LEU A 68 -18.33 -9.31 59.88
C LEU A 68 -18.15 -8.31 58.75
N VAL A 69 -18.39 -7.02 59.00
CA VAL A 69 -18.17 -5.95 58.02
C VAL A 69 -16.69 -5.89 57.61
N SER A 70 -15.76 -5.98 58.56
CA SER A 70 -14.33 -6.02 58.26
C SER A 70 -13.91 -7.27 57.47
N LEU A 71 -14.46 -8.43 57.81
CA LEU A 71 -14.19 -9.70 57.15
C LEU A 71 -14.72 -9.73 55.71
N VAL A 72 -15.94 -9.22 55.49
CA VAL A 72 -16.52 -9.09 54.15
C VAL A 72 -15.68 -8.16 53.29
N ASN A 73 -15.28 -6.99 53.83
CA ASN A 73 -14.49 -6.03 53.07
C ASN A 73 -13.10 -6.59 52.71
N THR A 74 -12.43 -7.29 53.63
CA THR A 74 -11.14 -7.94 53.37
C THR A 74 -11.25 -9.10 52.38
N ASN A 75 -12.31 -9.90 52.43
CA ASN A 75 -12.57 -10.96 51.45
C ASN A 75 -12.95 -10.40 50.07
N GLN A 76 -13.67 -9.29 50.00
CA GLN A 76 -13.99 -8.60 48.74
C GLN A 76 -12.73 -8.02 48.08
N HIS A 77 -11.81 -7.45 48.86
CA HIS A 77 -10.49 -7.02 48.37
C HIS A 77 -9.61 -8.19 47.89
N LYS A 78 -9.56 -9.30 48.65
CA LYS A 78 -8.81 -10.51 48.26
C LYS A 78 -9.38 -11.15 46.99
N SER A 79 -10.71 -11.30 46.89
CA SER A 79 -11.39 -11.82 45.71
C SER A 79 -11.20 -10.92 44.49
N GLY A 80 -11.23 -9.59 44.68
CA GLY A 80 -10.91 -8.62 43.63
C GLY A 80 -9.48 -8.72 43.10
N HIS A 81 -8.50 -8.92 44.00
CA HIS A 81 -7.09 -9.10 43.62
C HIS A 81 -6.84 -10.45 42.91
N VAL A 82 -7.48 -11.52 43.38
CA VAL A 82 -7.43 -12.84 42.72
C VAL A 82 -8.09 -12.78 41.34
N ASN A 83 -9.25 -12.13 41.20
CA ASN A 83 -9.91 -11.95 39.91
C ASN A 83 -9.11 -11.06 38.95
N ARG A 84 -8.46 -10.00 39.42
CA ARG A 84 -7.54 -9.20 38.58
C ARG A 84 -6.32 -10.00 38.13
N ARG A 85 -5.70 -10.80 39.01
CA ARG A 85 -4.59 -11.68 38.62
C ARG A 85 -5.03 -12.77 37.65
N LYS A 86 -6.20 -13.37 37.87
CA LYS A 86 -6.79 -14.35 36.95
C LYS A 86 -7.08 -13.73 35.58
N ALA A 87 -7.60 -12.50 35.54
CA ALA A 87 -7.81 -11.77 34.30
C ALA A 87 -6.49 -11.40 33.60
N ALA A 88 -5.48 -10.95 34.34
CA ALA A 88 -4.15 -10.65 33.80
C ALA A 88 -3.48 -11.89 33.20
N VAL A 89 -3.46 -13.00 33.94
CA VAL A 89 -2.92 -14.29 33.47
C VAL A 89 -3.73 -14.81 32.28
N SER A 90 -5.06 -14.68 32.29
CA SER A 90 -5.88 -15.08 31.15
C SER A 90 -5.61 -14.24 29.90
N ASN A 91 -5.32 -12.95 30.06
CA ASN A 91 -4.98 -12.06 28.94
C ASN A 91 -3.58 -12.34 28.40
N GLU A 92 -2.60 -12.59 29.28
CA GLU A 92 -1.26 -13.04 28.86
C GLU A 92 -1.31 -14.39 28.15
N LEU A 93 -2.11 -15.35 28.63
CA LEU A 93 -2.29 -16.63 27.96
C LEU A 93 -2.94 -16.48 26.57
N LYS A 94 -3.89 -15.56 26.42
CA LYS A 94 -4.47 -15.24 25.10
C LYS A 94 -3.46 -14.57 24.18
N LEU A 95 -2.63 -13.67 24.69
CA LEU A 95 -1.58 -12.99 23.92
C LEU A 95 -0.49 -13.98 23.48
N LEU A 96 -0.04 -14.87 24.37
CA LEU A 96 0.91 -15.93 24.04
C LEU A 96 0.34 -16.90 23.01
N ARG A 97 -0.95 -17.25 23.10
CA ARG A 97 -1.62 -18.07 22.09
C ARG A 97 -1.69 -17.37 20.73
N GLY A 98 -2.08 -16.09 20.69
CA GLY A 98 -2.06 -15.29 19.46
C GLY A 98 -0.67 -15.21 18.84
N ARG A 99 0.39 -15.05 19.65
CA ARG A 99 1.79 -15.07 19.18
C ARG A 99 2.23 -16.42 18.64
N ILE A 100 1.73 -17.54 19.17
CA ILE A 100 2.01 -18.89 18.65
C ILE A 100 1.30 -19.10 17.30
N ASP A 101 0.07 -18.58 17.16
CA ASP A 101 -0.70 -18.64 15.93
C ASP A 101 -0.07 -17.74 14.84
N GLU A 102 0.38 -16.52 15.19
CA GLU A 102 1.12 -15.60 14.29
C GLU A 102 2.51 -16.11 13.92
N ALA A 103 3.22 -16.77 14.85
CA ALA A 103 4.53 -17.37 14.58
C ALA A 103 4.43 -18.62 13.67
N GLY A 104 3.22 -19.03 13.29
CA GLY A 104 3.00 -20.11 12.31
C GLY A 104 3.49 -21.48 12.78
N ILE A 105 3.79 -21.65 14.07
CA ILE A 105 4.43 -22.85 14.64
C ILE A 105 3.53 -24.07 14.40
N ASP A 106 2.21 -23.93 14.52
CA ASP A 106 1.28 -25.04 14.28
C ASP A 106 1.30 -25.50 12.80
N SER A 107 1.43 -24.55 11.87
CA SER A 107 1.60 -24.87 10.44
C SER A 107 2.95 -25.56 10.15
N THR A 108 4.01 -25.18 10.89
CA THR A 108 5.33 -25.84 10.77
C THR A 108 5.32 -27.23 11.37
N VAL A 109 4.64 -27.44 12.50
CA VAL A 109 4.49 -28.76 13.14
C VAL A 109 3.63 -29.68 12.27
N GLN A 110 2.55 -29.18 11.66
CA GLN A 110 1.76 -29.95 10.70
C GLN A 110 2.55 -30.32 9.43
N LYS A 111 3.38 -29.40 8.92
CA LYS A 111 4.32 -29.68 7.81
C LYS A 111 5.38 -30.72 8.21
N LEU A 112 5.93 -30.64 9.42
CA LEU A 112 6.88 -31.64 9.92
C LEU A 112 6.23 -33.00 10.14
N ALA A 113 4.99 -33.05 10.64
CA ALA A 113 4.25 -34.29 10.81
C ALA A 113 3.92 -34.96 9.47
N SER A 114 3.56 -34.18 8.45
CA SER A 114 3.33 -34.71 7.09
C SER A 114 4.63 -35.18 6.44
N LEU A 115 5.73 -34.43 6.59
CA LEU A 115 7.07 -34.82 6.13
C LEU A 115 7.59 -36.09 6.83
N LEU A 116 7.33 -36.24 8.14
CA LEU A 116 7.71 -37.45 8.87
C LEU A 116 6.93 -38.68 8.36
N LYS A 117 5.64 -38.50 8.04
CA LYS A 117 4.80 -39.56 7.49
C LYS A 117 5.27 -39.99 6.10
N THR A 118 5.63 -39.03 5.23
CA THR A 118 6.18 -39.34 3.90
C THR A 118 7.57 -39.96 3.99
N SER A 119 8.44 -39.47 4.89
CA SER A 119 9.76 -40.06 5.16
C SER A 119 9.65 -41.54 5.58
N LYS A 120 8.77 -41.86 6.54
CA LYS A 120 8.52 -43.26 6.93
C LYS A 120 7.88 -44.11 5.84
N ALA A 121 7.17 -43.52 4.88
CA ALA A 121 6.64 -44.25 3.73
C ALA A 121 7.76 -44.56 2.71
N LEU A 122 8.63 -43.59 2.44
CA LEU A 122 9.79 -43.74 1.57
C LEU A 122 10.78 -44.76 2.11
N GLU A 123 11.01 -44.80 3.43
CA GLU A 123 11.90 -45.76 4.07
C GLU A 123 11.40 -47.21 3.90
N ARG A 124 10.09 -47.43 4.03
CA ARG A 124 9.46 -48.73 3.73
C ARG A 124 9.58 -49.09 2.25
N GLN A 125 9.38 -48.12 1.36
CA GLN A 125 9.52 -48.34 -0.08
C GLN A 125 10.95 -48.70 -0.46
N ALA A 126 11.95 -48.02 0.12
CA ALA A 126 13.37 -48.29 -0.10
C ALA A 126 13.75 -49.69 0.40
N SER A 127 13.28 -50.09 1.58
CA SER A 127 13.51 -51.44 2.11
C SER A 127 12.90 -52.53 1.22
N ASN A 128 11.66 -52.33 0.76
CA ASN A 128 11.00 -53.25 -0.18
C ASN A 128 11.72 -53.32 -1.52
N PHE A 129 12.12 -52.18 -2.08
CA PHE A 129 12.86 -52.11 -3.35
C PHE A 129 14.24 -52.78 -3.23
N HIS A 130 14.95 -52.57 -2.13
CA HIS A 130 16.23 -53.22 -1.88
C HIS A 130 16.09 -54.76 -1.82
N SER A 131 15.04 -55.27 -1.14
CA SER A 131 14.76 -56.71 -1.14
C SER A 131 14.46 -57.26 -2.53
N GLU A 132 13.67 -56.54 -3.33
CA GLU A 132 13.34 -56.96 -4.70
C GLU A 132 14.55 -56.92 -5.63
N CYS A 133 15.36 -55.85 -5.55
CA CYS A 133 16.59 -55.72 -6.30
C CYS A 133 17.58 -56.85 -5.94
N ASN A 134 17.68 -57.22 -4.67
CA ASN A 134 18.57 -58.30 -4.24
C ASN A 134 18.11 -59.67 -4.79
N LYS A 135 16.79 -59.93 -4.83
CA LYS A 135 16.25 -61.15 -5.49
C LYS A 135 16.56 -61.17 -6.99
N GLN A 136 16.37 -60.05 -7.68
CA GLN A 136 16.66 -59.95 -9.11
C GLN A 136 18.16 -60.08 -9.40
N HIS A 137 19.01 -59.49 -8.57
CA HIS A 137 20.45 -59.65 -8.64
C HIS A 137 20.82 -61.13 -8.53
N LEU A 138 20.36 -61.82 -7.49
CA LEU A 138 20.62 -63.27 -7.32
C LEU A 138 20.16 -64.10 -8.52
N ARG A 139 18.98 -63.77 -9.09
CA ARG A 139 18.48 -64.41 -10.31
C ARG A 139 19.39 -64.17 -11.52
N LEU A 140 19.73 -62.91 -11.80
CA LEU A 140 20.59 -62.56 -12.94
C LEU A 140 21.99 -63.13 -12.78
N THR A 141 22.55 -63.15 -11.56
CA THR A 141 23.84 -63.80 -11.30
C THR A 141 23.79 -65.28 -11.66
N SER A 142 22.70 -65.99 -11.33
CA SER A 142 22.54 -67.40 -11.72
C SER A 142 22.38 -67.60 -13.24
N GLU A 143 21.73 -66.66 -13.94
CA GLU A 143 21.59 -66.69 -15.39
C GLU A 143 22.94 -66.40 -16.09
N ILE A 144 23.72 -65.44 -15.57
CA ILE A 144 25.06 -65.13 -16.07
C ILE A 144 25.98 -66.35 -15.92
N THR A 145 26.01 -67.00 -14.76
CA THR A 145 26.84 -68.20 -14.57
C THR A 145 26.46 -69.32 -15.55
N ALA A 146 25.17 -69.49 -15.84
CA ALA A 146 24.69 -70.47 -16.81
C ALA A 146 25.00 -70.08 -18.27
N LEU A 147 25.13 -68.79 -18.58
CA LEU A 147 25.53 -68.30 -19.91
C LEU A 147 27.05 -68.35 -20.11
N GLU A 148 27.84 -68.07 -19.08
CA GLU A 148 29.29 -68.22 -19.09
C GLU A 148 29.70 -69.67 -19.36
N GLU A 149 29.01 -70.64 -18.74
CA GLU A 149 29.17 -72.07 -19.05
C GLU A 149 28.82 -72.40 -20.52
N LYS A 150 27.83 -71.72 -21.11
CA LYS A 150 27.44 -71.91 -22.52
C LYS A 150 28.39 -71.24 -23.51
N LEU A 151 28.95 -70.08 -23.15
CA LEU A 151 29.94 -69.35 -23.96
C LEU A 151 31.26 -70.12 -24.03
N LEU A 152 31.64 -70.80 -22.96
CA LEU A 152 32.78 -71.72 -22.97
C LEU A 152 32.63 -72.87 -23.97
N LEU A 153 31.41 -73.18 -24.43
CA LEU A 153 31.16 -74.27 -25.36
C LEU A 153 31.17 -73.88 -26.85
N ASN A 154 30.93 -72.62 -27.26
CA ASN A 154 30.71 -72.29 -28.68
C ASN A 154 31.22 -70.89 -29.10
N CYS A 155 32.28 -70.81 -29.92
CA CYS A 155 32.76 -69.57 -30.55
C CYS A 155 33.16 -69.76 -32.03
N THR A 156 32.32 -69.33 -33.00
CA THR A 156 32.70 -69.01 -34.41
C THR A 156 31.62 -68.18 -35.14
N ASP A 157 31.84 -66.87 -35.40
CA ASP A 157 31.59 -66.16 -36.70
C ASP A 157 31.68 -64.61 -36.61
N ASP A 158 32.63 -63.99 -37.33
CA ASP A 158 33.12 -62.61 -37.12
C ASP A 158 32.73 -61.58 -38.24
N LYS A 159 32.24 -62.05 -39.41
CA LYS A 159 32.01 -61.17 -40.59
C LYS A 159 30.70 -60.36 -40.54
N ASN A 160 29.66 -60.90 -39.89
CA ASN A 160 28.36 -60.22 -39.77
C ASN A 160 28.42 -59.02 -38.81
N LEU A 161 29.39 -59.02 -37.88
CA LEU A 161 29.59 -57.94 -36.92
C LEU A 161 30.12 -56.67 -37.60
N CYS A 162 31.06 -56.81 -38.55
CA CYS A 162 31.69 -55.67 -39.23
C CYS A 162 30.71 -54.86 -40.11
N HIS A 163 29.87 -55.54 -40.92
CA HIS A 163 28.88 -54.85 -41.77
C HIS A 163 27.77 -54.16 -40.95
N HIS A 164 27.41 -54.74 -39.79
CA HIS A 164 26.45 -54.12 -38.87
C HIS A 164 27.02 -52.82 -38.26
N LEU A 165 28.31 -52.81 -37.92
CA LEU A 165 29.00 -51.62 -37.40
C LEU A 165 29.08 -50.50 -38.45
N ASP A 166 29.43 -50.79 -39.70
CA ASP A 166 29.51 -49.78 -40.77
C ASP A 166 28.14 -49.14 -41.08
N HIS A 167 27.08 -49.95 -41.10
CA HIS A 167 25.72 -49.44 -41.26
C HIS A 167 25.32 -48.51 -40.10
N SER A 168 25.62 -48.92 -38.86
CA SER A 168 25.36 -48.11 -37.66
C SER A 168 26.12 -46.79 -37.67
N ILE A 169 27.39 -46.79 -38.08
CA ILE A 169 28.20 -45.56 -38.24
C ILE A 169 27.59 -44.64 -39.31
N CYS A 170 27.14 -45.20 -40.43
CA CYS A 170 26.49 -44.42 -41.48
C CYS A 170 25.19 -43.76 -40.98
N ASP A 171 24.37 -44.48 -40.22
CA ASP A 171 23.13 -43.94 -39.65
C ASP A 171 23.40 -42.86 -38.60
N LEU A 172 24.38 -43.08 -37.71
CA LEU A 172 24.83 -42.08 -36.74
C LEU A 172 25.40 -40.83 -37.43
N SER A 173 26.12 -40.98 -38.54
CA SER A 173 26.62 -39.85 -39.34
C SER A 173 25.49 -39.08 -40.02
N ARG A 174 24.47 -39.77 -40.55
CA ARG A 174 23.28 -39.14 -41.13
C ARG A 174 22.47 -38.38 -40.10
N THR A 175 22.20 -38.99 -38.95
CA THR A 175 21.47 -38.34 -37.83
C THR A 175 22.23 -37.15 -37.28
N LEU A 176 23.57 -37.25 -37.14
CA LEU A 176 24.42 -36.12 -36.75
C LEU A 176 24.39 -34.98 -37.78
N LYS A 177 24.44 -35.28 -39.08
CA LYS A 177 24.29 -34.28 -40.14
C LYS A 177 22.91 -33.62 -40.12
N HIS A 178 21.86 -34.39 -39.88
CA HIS A 178 20.49 -33.88 -39.71
C HIS A 178 20.40 -32.93 -38.52
N ALA A 179 20.85 -33.36 -37.34
CA ALA A 179 20.86 -32.56 -36.12
C ALA A 179 21.68 -31.26 -36.29
N LYS A 180 22.82 -31.31 -36.99
CA LYS A 180 23.59 -30.11 -37.34
C LYS A 180 22.83 -29.13 -38.22
N ARG A 181 22.07 -29.62 -39.22
CA ARG A 181 21.24 -28.74 -40.08
C ARG A 181 20.11 -28.12 -39.28
N GLU A 182 19.47 -28.90 -38.43
CA GLU A 182 18.37 -28.45 -37.57
C GLU A 182 18.85 -27.38 -36.59
N LEU A 183 19.98 -27.61 -35.91
CA LEU A 183 20.64 -26.61 -35.08
C LEU A 183 20.95 -25.32 -35.87
N GLY A 184 21.47 -25.46 -37.09
CA GLY A 184 21.70 -24.32 -37.98
C GLY A 184 20.43 -23.55 -38.32
N SER A 185 19.29 -24.24 -38.48
CA SER A 185 17.97 -23.60 -38.66
C SER A 185 17.55 -22.84 -37.42
N LYS A 186 17.63 -23.47 -36.24
CA LYS A 186 17.28 -22.85 -34.95
C LYS A 186 18.17 -21.67 -34.61
N LEU A 187 19.45 -21.71 -34.96
CA LEU A 187 20.34 -20.57 -34.77
C LEU A 187 19.95 -19.38 -35.67
N ARG A 188 19.58 -19.63 -36.93
CA ARG A 188 19.08 -18.58 -37.83
C ARG A 188 17.77 -17.97 -37.32
N GLU A 189 16.84 -18.81 -36.86
CA GLU A 189 15.60 -18.36 -36.21
C GLU A 189 15.89 -17.49 -34.99
N SER A 190 16.80 -17.94 -34.09
CA SER A 190 17.17 -17.17 -32.90
C SER A 190 17.81 -15.82 -33.22
N VAL A 191 18.69 -15.75 -34.22
CA VAL A 191 19.29 -14.49 -34.67
C VAL A 191 18.24 -13.56 -35.27
N SER A 192 17.28 -14.11 -36.02
CA SER A 192 16.16 -13.32 -36.55
C SER A 192 15.30 -12.74 -35.43
N LEU A 193 14.98 -13.53 -34.41
CA LEU A 193 14.21 -13.07 -33.25
C LEU A 193 14.96 -12.00 -32.45
N LYS A 194 16.29 -12.12 -32.30
CA LYS A 194 17.10 -11.09 -31.66
C LYS A 194 17.03 -9.75 -32.40
N ARG A 195 17.16 -9.76 -33.73
CA ARG A 195 17.02 -8.53 -34.54
C ARG A 195 15.65 -7.88 -34.37
N GLN A 196 14.59 -8.67 -34.38
CA GLN A 196 13.23 -8.16 -34.14
C GLN A 196 13.04 -7.59 -32.73
N LEU A 197 13.77 -8.11 -31.74
CA LEU A 197 13.76 -7.57 -30.39
C LEU A 197 14.57 -6.28 -30.30
N ASP A 198 15.72 -6.21 -30.98
CA ASP A 198 16.56 -5.01 -31.06
C ASP A 198 15.84 -3.86 -31.81
N ASP A 199 14.89 -4.18 -32.70
CA ASP A 199 14.02 -3.19 -33.37
C ASP A 199 12.99 -2.56 -32.41
N VAL A 200 12.78 -3.12 -31.22
CA VAL A 200 11.86 -2.57 -30.20
C VAL A 200 12.66 -1.64 -29.27
N PRO A 201 12.29 -0.36 -29.16
CA PRO A 201 13.00 0.56 -28.30
C PRO A 201 13.05 0.08 -26.86
N ILE A 202 14.24 0.14 -26.26
CA ILE A 202 14.45 -0.27 -24.86
C ILE A 202 13.86 0.81 -23.94
N ALA A 203 13.55 0.46 -22.69
CA ALA A 203 12.99 1.37 -21.69
C ALA A 203 13.78 2.68 -21.56
N GLU A 204 15.11 2.63 -21.64
CA GLU A 204 15.98 3.81 -21.62
C GLU A 204 15.79 4.70 -22.85
N GLU A 205 15.60 4.13 -24.05
CA GLU A 205 15.34 4.89 -25.28
C GLU A 205 13.96 5.54 -25.23
N ILE A 206 12.96 4.82 -24.71
CA ILE A 206 11.62 5.37 -24.47
C ILE A 206 11.71 6.58 -23.54
N LEU A 207 12.44 6.46 -22.42
CA LEU A 207 12.62 7.55 -21.47
C LEU A 207 13.34 8.75 -22.11
N GLN A 208 14.35 8.51 -22.95
CA GLN A 208 15.01 9.57 -23.72
C GLN A 208 14.04 10.29 -24.66
N TYR A 209 13.18 9.54 -25.36
CA TYR A 209 12.14 10.13 -26.19
C TYR A 209 11.16 10.95 -25.36
N GLU A 210 10.71 10.47 -24.20
CA GLU A 210 9.82 11.21 -23.30
C GLU A 210 10.43 12.55 -22.85
N HIS A 211 11.71 12.55 -22.47
CA HIS A 211 12.44 13.79 -22.17
C HIS A 211 12.50 14.72 -23.38
N ARG A 212 12.84 14.19 -24.57
CA ARG A 212 12.94 14.99 -25.79
C ARG A 212 11.59 15.57 -26.23
N PHE A 213 10.52 14.82 -26.08
CA PHE A 213 9.16 15.31 -26.33
C PHE A 213 8.77 16.39 -25.32
N SER A 214 9.15 16.25 -24.05
CA SER A 214 8.91 17.26 -23.03
C SER A 214 9.64 18.57 -23.34
N GLU A 215 10.91 18.51 -23.74
CA GLU A 215 11.67 19.66 -24.21
C GLU A 215 11.02 20.32 -25.44
N LEU A 216 10.64 19.51 -26.43
CA LEU A 216 9.98 20.00 -27.63
C LEU A 216 8.66 20.71 -27.31
N ASN A 217 7.86 20.14 -26.40
CA ASN A 217 6.61 20.75 -25.95
C ASN A 217 6.84 22.11 -25.30
N VAL A 218 7.88 22.25 -24.46
CA VAL A 218 8.29 23.54 -23.89
C VAL A 218 8.66 24.54 -24.99
N HIS A 219 9.44 24.11 -25.98
CA HIS A 219 9.81 24.97 -27.12
C HIS A 219 8.60 25.42 -27.96
N ILE A 220 7.65 24.51 -28.22
CA ILE A 220 6.41 24.83 -28.95
C ILE A 220 5.58 25.85 -28.17
N GLN A 221 5.45 25.66 -26.85
CA GLN A 221 4.70 26.59 -25.99
C GLN A 221 5.36 27.97 -25.93
N ASP A 222 6.68 28.05 -25.80
CA ASP A 222 7.43 29.31 -25.85
C ASP A 222 7.23 30.00 -27.21
N ARG A 223 7.34 29.26 -28.32
CA ARG A 223 7.11 29.83 -29.66
C ARG A 223 5.69 30.37 -29.81
N LEU A 224 4.68 29.65 -29.33
CA LEU A 224 3.29 30.10 -29.32
C LEU A 224 3.11 31.38 -28.50
N GLN A 225 3.72 31.46 -27.32
CA GLN A 225 3.67 32.64 -26.46
C GLN A 225 4.33 33.85 -27.15
N ARG A 226 5.50 33.66 -27.79
CA ARG A 226 6.18 34.70 -28.56
C ARG A 226 5.32 35.20 -29.72
N THR A 227 4.74 34.29 -30.51
CA THR A 227 3.84 34.64 -31.62
C THR A 227 2.65 35.46 -31.13
N ARG A 228 2.01 35.05 -30.03
CA ARG A 228 0.91 35.82 -29.42
C ARG A 228 1.34 37.23 -29.00
N LYS A 229 2.52 37.37 -28.39
CA LYS A 229 3.09 38.68 -28.02
C LYS A 229 3.33 39.54 -29.26
N TYR A 230 3.88 38.98 -30.35
CA TYR A 230 4.09 39.71 -31.60
C TYR A 230 2.78 40.23 -32.18
N TYR A 231 1.73 39.40 -32.24
CA TYR A 231 0.41 39.84 -32.72
C TYR A 231 -0.22 40.89 -31.81
N ALA A 232 -0.10 40.76 -30.48
CA ALA A 232 -0.59 41.77 -29.55
C ALA A 232 0.09 43.13 -29.78
N THR A 233 1.43 43.15 -29.91
CA THR A 233 2.18 44.38 -30.20
C THR A 233 1.82 44.94 -31.57
N TYR A 234 1.70 44.08 -32.59
CA TYR A 234 1.30 44.52 -33.93
C TYR A 234 -0.08 45.17 -33.93
N ASN A 235 -1.07 44.56 -33.27
CA ASN A 235 -2.41 45.12 -33.16
C ASN A 235 -2.42 46.46 -32.42
N ALA A 236 -1.65 46.59 -31.33
CA ALA A 236 -1.51 47.86 -30.61
C ALA A 236 -0.89 48.96 -31.50
N LEU A 237 0.16 48.63 -32.26
CA LEU A 237 0.77 49.57 -33.20
C LEU A 237 -0.18 49.97 -34.34
N LEU A 238 -1.01 49.04 -34.81
CA LEU A 238 -2.03 49.30 -35.82
C LEU A 238 -3.09 50.26 -35.28
N GLU A 239 -3.58 50.05 -34.06
CA GLU A 239 -4.51 50.96 -33.39
C GLU A 239 -3.92 52.36 -33.20
N ILE A 240 -2.65 52.46 -32.80
CA ILE A 240 -1.94 53.74 -32.67
C ILE A 240 -1.86 54.43 -34.03
N LYS A 241 -1.47 53.71 -35.09
CA LYS A 241 -1.42 54.25 -36.46
C LYS A 241 -2.79 54.80 -36.88
N ASP A 242 -3.87 54.06 -36.63
CA ASP A 242 -5.22 54.49 -36.99
C ASP A 242 -5.67 55.73 -36.21
N LEU A 243 -5.27 55.85 -34.93
CA LEU A 243 -5.51 57.06 -34.14
C LEU A 243 -4.69 58.25 -34.66
N MET A 244 -3.42 58.04 -35.03
CA MET A 244 -2.57 59.08 -35.62
C MET A 244 -3.12 59.57 -36.96
N LEU A 245 -3.64 58.68 -37.81
CA LEU A 245 -4.29 59.09 -39.07
C LEU A 245 -5.54 59.93 -38.83
N LYS A 246 -6.33 59.61 -37.80
CA LYS A 246 -7.50 60.41 -37.39
C LYS A 246 -7.07 61.79 -36.88
N GLU A 247 -5.96 61.88 -36.15
CA GLU A 247 -5.40 63.15 -35.70
C GLU A 247 -4.95 64.02 -36.87
N ILE A 248 -4.22 63.46 -37.83
CA ILE A 248 -3.81 64.18 -39.06
C ILE A 248 -5.05 64.68 -39.81
N SER A 249 -6.07 63.84 -39.99
CA SER A 249 -7.32 64.24 -40.65
C SER A 249 -8.04 65.37 -39.89
N LEU A 250 -8.02 65.34 -38.56
CA LEU A 250 -8.62 66.37 -37.72
C LEU A 250 -7.86 67.70 -37.86
N LEU A 251 -6.53 67.66 -37.79
CA LEU A 251 -5.67 68.83 -37.93
C LEU A 251 -5.84 69.48 -39.31
N ASN A 252 -5.86 68.69 -40.39
CA ASN A 252 -6.12 69.21 -41.74
C ASN A 252 -7.52 69.85 -41.86
N SER A 253 -8.53 69.29 -41.17
CA SER A 253 -9.88 69.85 -41.14
C SER A 253 -9.93 71.18 -40.38
N ILE A 254 -9.21 71.27 -39.25
CA ILE A 254 -9.10 72.51 -38.46
C ILE A 254 -8.39 73.58 -39.28
N ASP A 255 -7.29 73.25 -39.96
CA ASP A 255 -6.54 74.19 -40.80
C ASP A 255 -7.42 74.75 -41.93
N SER A 256 -8.16 73.87 -42.63
CA SER A 256 -9.11 74.30 -43.67
C SER A 256 -10.22 75.20 -43.12
N GLN A 257 -10.85 74.81 -42.01
CA GLN A 257 -11.90 75.61 -41.36
C GLN A 257 -11.36 76.96 -40.85
N PHE A 258 -10.11 77.00 -40.41
CA PHE A 258 -9.48 78.23 -39.93
C PHE A 258 -9.28 79.25 -41.06
N GLN A 259 -8.78 78.80 -42.21
CA GLN A 259 -8.61 79.65 -43.40
C GLN A 259 -9.95 80.29 -43.83
N ASP A 260 -11.03 79.51 -43.83
CA ASP A 260 -12.37 79.98 -44.21
C ASP A 260 -13.01 80.92 -43.16
N ALA A 261 -12.73 80.68 -41.87
CA ALA A 261 -13.39 81.38 -40.76
C ALA A 261 -12.70 82.70 -40.35
N ILE A 262 -11.38 82.85 -40.56
CA ILE A 262 -10.63 83.98 -39.98
C ILE A 262 -11.05 85.34 -40.53
N GLY A 263 -11.56 85.41 -41.77
CA GLY A 263 -12.05 86.64 -42.39
C GLY A 263 -13.43 87.11 -41.89
N ASN A 264 -14.18 86.27 -41.18
CA ASN A 264 -15.57 86.54 -40.80
C ASN A 264 -15.79 86.37 -39.28
N PRO A 265 -16.24 87.40 -38.53
CA PRO A 265 -16.49 87.28 -37.10
C PRO A 265 -17.50 86.18 -36.74
N ALA A 266 -18.55 85.96 -37.54
CA ALA A 266 -19.49 84.87 -37.31
C ALA A 266 -18.84 83.50 -37.55
N GLY A 267 -17.93 83.40 -38.52
CA GLY A 267 -17.12 82.22 -38.80
C GLY A 267 -16.20 81.86 -37.64
N ARG A 268 -15.55 82.87 -37.03
CA ARG A 268 -14.70 82.70 -35.84
C ARG A 268 -15.46 82.07 -34.66
N THR A 269 -16.67 82.56 -34.36
CA THR A 269 -17.52 81.95 -33.31
C THR A 269 -17.87 80.50 -33.62
N LYS A 270 -18.26 80.18 -34.87
CA LYS A 270 -18.57 78.79 -35.26
C LYS A 270 -17.37 77.85 -35.14
N LEU A 271 -16.16 78.33 -35.46
CA LEU A 271 -14.93 77.57 -35.28
C LEU A 271 -14.64 77.30 -33.79
N ILE A 272 -14.85 78.29 -32.93
CA ILE A 272 -14.69 78.12 -31.48
C ILE A 272 -15.67 77.06 -30.96
N ASP A 273 -16.95 77.15 -31.34
CA ASP A 273 -17.97 76.17 -30.95
C ASP A 273 -17.62 74.74 -31.44
N SER A 274 -17.08 74.62 -32.66
CA SER A 274 -16.68 73.33 -33.22
C SER A 274 -15.47 72.73 -32.49
N MET A 275 -14.46 73.54 -32.18
CA MET A 275 -13.29 73.13 -31.40
C MET A 275 -13.68 72.73 -29.97
N GLU A 276 -14.58 73.48 -29.34
CA GLU A 276 -15.08 73.15 -28.01
C GLU A 276 -15.87 71.83 -28.02
N ALA A 277 -16.69 71.59 -29.04
CA ALA A 277 -17.39 70.32 -29.22
C ALA A 277 -16.43 69.14 -29.50
N ILE A 278 -15.31 69.36 -30.19
CA ILE A 278 -14.27 68.34 -30.38
C ILE A 278 -13.60 68.01 -29.04
N LEU A 279 -13.17 69.03 -28.29
CA LEU A 279 -12.55 68.85 -26.97
C LEU A 279 -13.45 68.11 -25.99
N ARG A 280 -14.75 68.43 -25.94
CA ARG A 280 -15.70 67.70 -25.10
C ARG A 280 -15.81 66.23 -25.50
N ARG A 281 -15.84 65.92 -26.80
CA ARG A 281 -15.91 64.54 -27.31
C ARG A 281 -14.63 63.75 -27.01
N THR A 282 -13.45 64.36 -27.14
CA THR A 282 -12.18 63.69 -26.80
C THR A 282 -12.06 63.45 -25.30
N GLN A 283 -12.44 64.43 -24.47
CA GLN A 283 -12.49 64.29 -23.02
C GLN A 283 -13.41 63.15 -22.57
N GLN A 284 -14.64 63.09 -23.10
CA GLN A 284 -15.58 61.99 -22.82
C GLN A 284 -15.04 60.62 -23.22
N LYS A 285 -14.30 60.54 -24.35
CA LYS A 285 -13.69 59.28 -24.77
C LYS A 285 -12.56 58.86 -23.83
N LEU A 286 -11.76 59.81 -23.36
CA LEU A 286 -10.68 59.56 -22.39
C LEU A 286 -11.24 59.03 -21.06
N GLU A 287 -12.27 59.69 -20.53
CA GLU A 287 -12.94 59.30 -19.29
C GLU A 287 -13.52 57.88 -19.37
N LYS A 288 -14.05 57.47 -20.53
CA LYS A 288 -14.55 56.10 -20.75
C LYS A 288 -13.43 55.04 -20.76
N LEU A 289 -12.23 55.39 -21.21
CA LEU A 289 -11.11 54.44 -21.33
C LEU A 289 -10.28 54.34 -20.04
N GLN A 290 -10.22 55.41 -19.26
CA GLN A 290 -9.47 55.49 -18.00
C GLN A 290 -9.76 54.37 -16.98
N PRO A 291 -11.02 53.96 -16.70
CA PRO A 291 -11.28 52.88 -15.75
C PRO A 291 -10.76 51.53 -16.23
N GLY A 292 -10.85 51.24 -17.54
CA GLY A 292 -10.30 50.02 -18.13
C GLY A 292 -8.79 49.93 -17.97
N LEU A 293 -8.09 51.03 -18.29
CA LEU A 293 -6.64 51.14 -18.11
C LEU A 293 -6.24 50.95 -16.63
N GLN A 294 -6.99 51.54 -15.69
CA GLN A 294 -6.69 51.40 -14.27
C GLN A 294 -6.93 49.96 -13.77
N ALA A 295 -7.97 49.28 -14.27
CA ALA A 295 -8.23 47.88 -13.96
C ALA A 295 -7.10 46.97 -14.45
N GLU A 296 -6.65 47.15 -15.70
CA GLU A 296 -5.54 46.38 -16.29
C GLU A 296 -4.21 46.66 -15.59
N ARG A 297 -3.96 47.91 -15.17
CA ARG A 297 -2.77 48.24 -14.37
C ARG A 297 -2.77 47.51 -13.03
N LYS A 298 -3.92 47.45 -12.34
CA LYS A 298 -4.05 46.72 -11.06
C LYS A 298 -3.80 45.22 -11.24
N THR A 299 -4.31 44.61 -12.31
CA THR A 299 -4.07 43.19 -12.58
C THR A 299 -2.59 42.93 -12.90
N PHE A 300 -1.95 43.80 -13.67
CA PHE A 300 -0.52 43.72 -13.95
C PHE A 300 0.33 43.85 -12.67
N ASP A 301 0.05 44.84 -11.84
CA ASP A 301 0.80 45.06 -10.60
C ASP A 301 0.66 43.86 -9.64
N ALA A 302 -0.55 43.30 -9.51
CA ALA A 302 -0.80 42.08 -8.74
C ALA A 302 -0.03 40.86 -9.27
N LEU A 303 -0.03 40.65 -10.60
CA LEU A 303 0.70 39.54 -11.22
C LEU A 303 2.22 39.71 -11.06
N ARG A 304 2.71 40.94 -11.17
CA ARG A 304 4.12 41.28 -10.95
C ARG A 304 4.54 40.96 -9.52
N GLU A 305 3.72 41.31 -8.54
CA GLU A 305 3.98 40.99 -7.14
C GLU A 305 4.05 39.47 -6.90
N GLN A 306 3.07 38.72 -7.43
CA GLN A 306 3.08 37.25 -7.38
C GLN A 306 4.33 36.65 -8.01
N TYR A 307 4.75 37.15 -9.17
CA TYR A 307 5.97 36.71 -9.83
C TYR A 307 7.22 37.00 -8.99
N THR A 308 7.32 38.19 -8.39
CA THR A 308 8.45 38.52 -7.50
C THR A 308 8.50 37.65 -6.26
N ALA A 309 7.34 37.31 -5.67
CA ALA A 309 7.24 36.39 -4.54
C ALA A 309 7.64 34.96 -4.92
N ALA A 310 7.22 34.47 -6.09
CA ALA A 310 7.61 33.16 -6.60
C ALA A 310 9.13 33.06 -6.83
N ILE A 311 9.76 34.10 -7.39
CA ILE A 311 11.22 34.16 -7.53
C ILE A 311 11.91 34.15 -6.17
N ALA A 312 11.41 34.91 -5.20
CA ALA A 312 11.99 34.93 -3.86
C ALA A 312 11.92 33.54 -3.21
N ASN A 313 10.79 32.84 -3.35
CA ASN A 313 10.61 31.47 -2.88
C ASN A 313 11.53 30.48 -3.59
N GLN A 314 11.70 30.58 -4.92
CA GLN A 314 12.63 29.75 -5.69
C GLN A 314 14.08 29.96 -5.25
N ARG A 315 14.48 31.22 -5.02
CA ARG A 315 15.83 31.53 -4.51
C ARG A 315 16.04 30.96 -3.11
N ARG A 316 15.02 31.05 -2.26
CA ARG A 316 15.04 30.46 -0.91
C ARG A 316 15.15 28.94 -0.95
N SER A 317 14.37 28.25 -1.78
CA SER A 317 14.45 26.79 -1.89
C SER A 317 15.79 26.34 -2.46
N ALA A 318 16.32 27.03 -3.47
CA ALA A 318 17.66 26.76 -4.00
C ALA A 318 18.76 26.97 -2.95
N ALA A 319 18.65 28.01 -2.11
CA ALA A 319 19.59 28.25 -1.02
C ALA A 319 19.53 27.13 0.04
N LEU A 320 18.33 26.68 0.41
CA LEU A 320 18.16 25.55 1.33
C LEU A 320 18.75 24.26 0.76
N LEU A 321 18.48 23.93 -0.51
CA LEU A 321 19.05 22.74 -1.17
C LEU A 321 20.58 22.77 -1.17
N LYS A 322 21.19 23.94 -1.41
CA LYS A 322 22.64 24.10 -1.31
C LYS A 322 23.16 23.88 0.10
N ALA A 323 22.47 24.41 1.12
CA ALA A 323 22.85 24.19 2.51
C ALA A 323 22.80 22.69 2.87
N PHE A 324 21.72 22.00 2.49
CA PHE A 324 21.60 20.55 2.69
C PHE A 324 22.70 19.73 1.99
N GLN A 325 23.15 20.15 0.80
CA GLN A 325 24.27 19.51 0.10
C GLN A 325 25.61 19.70 0.81
N VAL A 326 25.83 20.85 1.46
CA VAL A 326 27.06 21.14 2.21
C VAL A 326 27.07 20.38 3.54
N ASP A 327 25.91 20.21 4.17
CA ASP A 327 25.78 19.51 5.46
C ASP A 327 25.83 17.97 5.34
N MET A 328 25.76 17.42 4.12
CA MET A 328 25.84 15.98 3.84
C MET A 328 26.92 15.65 2.78
N PRO A 329 28.22 15.78 3.09
CA PRO A 329 29.29 15.53 2.11
C PRO A 329 29.46 14.05 1.73
N ASP A 330 29.09 13.13 2.62
CA ASP A 330 29.46 11.71 2.55
C ASP A 330 28.36 10.78 1.98
N LEU A 331 27.37 11.33 1.28
CA LEU A 331 26.31 10.55 0.62
C LEU A 331 26.23 10.89 -0.87
N VAL A 332 27.36 10.72 -1.55
CA VAL A 332 27.39 10.41 -2.98
C VAL A 332 28.32 9.21 -3.16
N PRO A 333 27.88 8.12 -3.82
CA PRO A 333 28.71 6.93 -4.06
C PRO A 333 29.92 7.19 -4.96
#